data_AF-A0A523N4L0-F1
#
_entry.id   AF-A0A523N4L0-F1
#
_cell.length_a   1.000
_cell.length_b   1.000
_cell.length_c   1.000
_cell.angle_alpha   90.00
_cell.angle_beta   90.00
_cell.angle_gamma   90.00
#
_symmetry.space_group_name_H-M   'P 1'
#
loop_
_entity.id
_entity.type
_entity.pdbx_description
1 polymer ?
#
loop_
_entity_poly.entity_id
_entity_poly.type
_entity_poly.pdbx_seq_one_letter_code
_entity_poly.pdbx_strand_id
1 'polypeptide(L)'
;MSAFKPQQRHLAIDDRTFHFVSYEAHPPNERRGELGGPAMWYLMVEGRRCPAVAYDPAQELEDVDRALTRWVHANALAPAATTPPS
;
A
#
# COMPACT_ATOMS: atom_id res chain seq x y z
N MET A 1 18.63 16.44 0.06
CA MET A 1 18.35 15.03 -0.29
C MET A 1 17.43 14.49 0.78
N SER A 2 16.18 14.20 0.43
CA SER A 2 15.21 13.66 1.39
C SER A 2 15.71 12.32 1.90
N ALA A 3 15.97 12.23 3.20
CA ALA A 3 16.36 10.99 3.87
C ALA A 3 15.14 10.12 4.14
N PHE A 4 14.29 9.92 3.12
CA PHE A 4 13.14 9.06 3.28
C PHE A 4 13.61 7.63 3.45
N LYS A 5 13.24 7.03 4.57
CA LYS A 5 13.48 5.62 4.84
C LYS A 5 12.17 4.88 4.58
N PRO A 6 12.10 4.02 3.55
CA PRO A 6 10.95 3.16 3.34
C PRO A 6 10.63 2.40 4.62
N GLN A 7 9.39 2.50 5.08
CA GLN A 7 8.87 1.74 6.20
C GLN A 7 8.22 0.47 5.69
N GLN A 8 8.39 -0.61 6.44
CA GLN A 8 7.77 -1.90 6.16
C GLN A 8 6.86 -2.26 7.33
N ARG A 9 5.66 -2.75 7.02
CA ARG A 9 4.68 -3.17 8.02
C ARG A 9 4.15 -4.56 7.66
N HIS A 10 4.25 -5.48 8.60
CA HIS A 10 3.62 -6.79 8.50
C HIS A 10 2.38 -6.79 9.37
N LEU A 11 1.22 -6.99 8.76
CA LEU A 11 -0.05 -7.09 9.48
C LEU A 11 -0.55 -8.53 9.39
N ALA A 12 -0.77 -9.15 10.54
CA ALA A 12 -1.49 -10.42 10.64
C ALA A 12 -2.99 -10.09 10.76
N ILE A 13 -3.75 -10.47 9.74
CA ILE A 13 -5.20 -10.25 9.68
C ILE A 13 -5.83 -11.61 9.35
N ASP A 14 -6.69 -12.09 10.24
CA ASP A 14 -7.19 -13.46 10.24
C ASP A 14 -6.01 -14.46 10.23
N ASP A 15 -6.04 -15.45 9.33
CA ASP A 15 -4.96 -16.44 9.15
C ASP A 15 -3.91 -16.03 8.09
N ARG A 16 -3.84 -14.75 7.72
CA ARG A 16 -2.98 -14.26 6.63
C ARG A 16 -2.07 -13.12 7.09
N THR A 17 -0.82 -13.19 6.66
CA THR A 17 0.15 -12.09 6.86
C THR A 17 0.25 -11.25 5.59
N PHE A 18 0.08 -9.94 5.75
CA PHE A 18 0.13 -8.96 4.68
C PHE A 18 1.38 -8.08 4.84
N HIS A 19 2.21 -8.01 3.80
CA HIS A 19 3.43 -7.22 3.79
C HIS A 19 3.21 -5.89 3.05
N PHE A 20 3.27 -4.79 3.80
CA PHE A 20 3.16 -3.44 3.29
C PHE A 20 4.50 -2.73 3.28
N VAL A 21 4.74 -1.95 2.23
CA VAL A 21 5.93 -1.10 2.10
C VAL A 21 5.51 0.32 1.71
N SER A 22 6.00 1.33 2.42
CA SER A 22 5.79 2.73 2.07
C SER A 22 6.83 3.21 1.06
N TYR A 23 6.40 3.91 0.02
CA TYR A 23 7.28 4.65 -0.88
C TYR A 23 7.06 6.15 -0.75
N GLU A 24 8.13 6.93 -0.91
CA GLU A 24 8.05 8.40 -0.87
C GLU A 24 7.32 8.95 -2.07
N ALA A 25 6.80 10.17 -1.88
CA ALA A 25 6.40 10.98 -2.99
C ALA A 25 7.65 11.31 -3.80
N HIS A 26 7.68 10.88 -5.06
CA HIS A 26 8.71 11.31 -5.98
C HIS A 26 8.13 12.37 -6.90
N PRO A 27 8.86 13.46 -7.16
CA PRO A 27 8.44 14.41 -8.18
C PRO A 27 8.43 13.71 -9.55
N PRO A 28 7.59 14.17 -10.49
CA PRO A 28 7.66 13.70 -11.86
C PRO A 28 9.08 13.87 -12.38
N ASN A 29 9.66 12.76 -12.83
CA ASN A 29 10.95 12.76 -13.52
C ASN A 29 10.68 12.51 -15.00
N GLU A 30 10.35 13.58 -15.71
CA GLU A 30 10.06 13.57 -17.14
C GLU A 30 11.20 12.95 -17.96
N ARG A 31 12.45 13.08 -17.48
CA ARG A 31 13.63 12.52 -18.12
C ARG A 31 13.71 11.00 -18.05
N ARG A 32 13.06 10.37 -17.06
CA ARG A 32 12.94 8.92 -16.89
C ARG A 32 11.54 8.40 -17.20
N GLY A 33 10.61 9.27 -17.60
CA GLY A 33 9.21 8.91 -17.85
C GLY A 33 8.42 8.56 -16.59
N GLU A 34 8.90 8.95 -15.41
CA GLU A 34 8.20 8.71 -14.15
C GLU A 34 7.23 9.86 -13.89
N LEU A 35 5.92 9.56 -13.83
CA LEU A 35 4.85 10.55 -13.70
C LEU A 35 4.84 11.30 -12.36
N GLY A 36 5.67 10.88 -11.40
CA GLY A 36 5.59 11.38 -10.04
C GLY A 36 4.35 10.83 -9.35
N GLY A 37 4.45 10.57 -8.05
CA GLY A 37 3.36 9.99 -7.30
C GLY A 37 3.34 10.52 -5.87
N PRO A 38 2.16 10.59 -5.23
CA PRO A 38 2.08 10.85 -3.80
C PRO A 38 2.74 9.70 -3.02
N ALA A 39 3.20 9.99 -1.80
CA ALA A 39 3.72 8.96 -0.92
C ALA A 39 2.58 8.00 -0.57
N MET A 40 2.83 6.70 -0.69
CA MET A 40 1.78 5.68 -0.59
C MET A 40 2.34 4.40 0.05
N TRP A 41 1.48 3.70 0.78
CA TRP A 41 1.68 2.32 1.21
C TRP A 41 1.23 1.37 0.11
N TYR A 42 2.04 0.35 -0.15
CA TYR A 42 1.75 -0.69 -1.14
C TYR A 42 1.73 -2.05 -0.47
N LEU A 43 0.71 -2.85 -0.77
CA LEU A 43 0.69 -4.25 -0.43
C LEU A 43 1.53 -5.03 -1.44
N MET A 44 2.44 -5.85 -0.93
CA MET A 44 3.24 -6.79 -1.70
C MET A 44 2.51 -8.14 -1.75
N VAL A 45 1.92 -8.49 -2.90
CA VAL A 45 1.24 -9.79 -3.13
C VAL A 45 1.79 -10.42 -4.38
N GLU A 46 2.34 -11.64 -4.29
CA GLU A 46 2.77 -12.46 -5.45
C GLU A 46 3.65 -11.67 -6.47
N GLY A 47 4.57 -10.86 -5.97
CA GLY A 47 5.45 -10.04 -6.82
C GLY A 47 4.79 -8.79 -7.43
N ARG A 48 3.52 -8.52 -7.12
CA ARG A 48 2.81 -7.30 -7.49
C ARG A 48 2.77 -6.30 -6.33
N ARG A 49 2.75 -5.02 -6.69
CA ARG A 49 2.59 -3.89 -5.76
C ARG A 49 1.20 -3.31 -5.93
N CYS A 50 0.35 -3.48 -4.94
CA CYS A 50 -1.00 -2.93 -4.96
C CYS A 50 -1.04 -1.65 -4.11
N PRO A 51 -1.37 -0.48 -4.68
CA PRO A 51 -1.48 0.75 -3.90
C PRO A 51 -2.63 0.61 -2.89
N ALA A 52 -2.33 0.86 -1.61
CA ALA A 52 -3.27 0.65 -0.52
C ALA A 52 -3.81 1.98 0.03
N VAL A 53 -2.99 2.70 0.79
CA VAL A 53 -3.37 3.95 1.45
C VAL A 53 -2.27 4.99 1.27
N ALA A 54 -2.61 6.27 1.35
CA ALA A 54 -1.60 7.34 1.32
C ALA A 54 -0.65 7.21 2.52
N TYR A 55 0.62 7.52 2.31
CA TYR A 55 1.61 7.60 3.37
C TYR A 55 1.67 9.05 3.87
N ASP A 56 1.48 9.21 5.18
CA ASP A 56 1.69 10.47 5.87
C ASP A 56 2.69 10.24 7.02
N PRO A 57 3.85 10.91 7.02
CA PRO A 57 4.86 10.75 8.06
C PRO A 57 4.40 11.28 9.43
N ALA A 58 3.38 12.14 9.50
CA ALA A 58 2.80 12.62 10.74
C ALA A 58 1.72 11.68 11.29
N GLN A 59 1.26 10.70 10.51
CA GLN A 59 0.24 9.76 10.93
C GLN A 59 0.80 8.77 11.94
N GLU A 60 0.07 8.54 13.03
CA GLU A 60 0.46 7.56 14.03
C GLU A 60 0.44 6.15 13.47
N LEU A 61 1.39 5.33 13.94
CA LEU A 61 1.57 3.96 13.47
C LEU A 61 0.33 3.09 13.68
N GLU A 62 -0.41 3.30 14.78
CA GLU A 62 -1.66 2.58 15.06
C GLU A 62 -2.79 2.97 14.08
N ASP A 63 -2.86 4.25 13.71
CA ASP A 63 -3.82 4.74 12.72
C ASP A 63 -3.53 4.20 11.32
N VAL A 64 -2.24 4.10 10.97
CA VAL A 64 -1.78 3.44 9.74
C VAL A 64 -2.21 1.98 9.73
N ASP A 65 -1.97 1.24 10.82
CA ASP A 65 -2.35 -0.18 10.91
C ASP A 65 -3.86 -0.36 10.76
N ARG A 66 -4.66 0.49 11.40
CA ARG A 66 -6.12 0.48 11.27
C ARG A 66 -6.56 0.76 9.83
N ALA A 67 -5.95 1.73 9.17
CA ALA A 67 -6.25 2.07 7.78
C ALA A 67 -5.88 0.93 6.80
N LEU A 68 -4.70 0.34 6.97
CA LEU A 68 -4.23 -0.79 6.18
C LEU A 68 -5.10 -2.03 6.40
N THR A 69 -5.47 -2.32 7.64
CA THR A 69 -6.37 -3.43 7.99
C THR A 69 -7.72 -3.27 7.31
N ARG A 70 -8.32 -2.08 7.40
CA ARG A 70 -9.58 -1.77 6.71
C ARG A 70 -9.45 -1.94 5.20
N TRP A 71 -8.34 -1.50 4.61
CA TRP A 71 -8.10 -1.67 3.18
C TRP A 71 -8.00 -3.15 2.77
N VAL A 72 -7.33 -3.98 3.58
CA VAL A 72 -7.23 -5.44 3.36
C VAL A 72 -8.60 -6.08 3.36
N HIS A 73 -9.44 -5.79 4.36
CA HIS A 73 -10.80 -6.32 4.41
C HIS A 73 -11.62 -5.93 3.16
N ALA A 74 -11.45 -4.70 2.67
CA ALA A 74 -12.18 -4.21 1.51
C ALA A 74 -11.66 -4.72 0.16
N ASN A 75 -10.35 -4.98 0.02
CA ASN A 75 -9.72 -5.22 -1.30
C ASN A 75 -9.04 -6.59 -1.44
N ALA A 76 -8.48 -7.14 -0.35
CA ALA A 76 -7.68 -8.36 -0.40
C ALA A 76 -8.40 -9.59 0.18
N LEU A 77 -9.42 -9.37 1.03
CA LEU A 77 -10.27 -10.42 1.60
C LEU A 77 -11.69 -10.43 1.02
N ALA A 78 -12.12 -9.37 0.35
CA ALA A 78 -13.38 -9.39 -0.38
C ALA A 78 -13.34 -10.55 -1.40
N PRO A 79 -14.35 -11.44 -1.43
CA PRO A 79 -14.41 -12.49 -2.43
C PRO A 79 -14.41 -11.79 -3.78
N ALA A 80 -13.46 -12.15 -4.65
CA ALA A 80 -13.43 -11.70 -6.04
C ALA A 80 -14.85 -11.92 -6.57
N ALA A 81 -15.58 -10.83 -6.80
CA ALA A 81 -16.94 -10.89 -7.29
C ALA A 81 -16.90 -11.82 -8.50
N THR A 82 -17.52 -12.98 -8.33
CA THR A 82 -17.54 -14.02 -9.33
C THR A 82 -18.25 -13.40 -10.51
N THR A 83 -17.51 -13.04 -11.56
CA THR A 83 -18.10 -12.60 -12.82
C THR A 83 -19.03 -13.73 -13.26
N PRO A 84 -20.36 -13.54 -13.29
CA PRO A 84 -21.24 -14.60 -13.76
C PRO A 84 -20.91 -14.84 -15.24
N PRO A 85 -20.80 -16.10 -15.70
CA PRO A 85 -20.69 -16.36 -17.12
C PRO A 85 -21.98 -15.90 -17.81
N SER A 86 -21.83 -15.11 -18.88
CA SER A 86 -22.90 -14.74 -19.81
C SER A 86 -23.46 -15.94 -20.55
#